data_AF-A0A1E7FRZ4-F1
#
_entry.id   AF-A0A1E7FRZ4-F1
#
_cell.length_a   1.000
_cell.length_b   1.000
_cell.length_c   1.000
_cell.angle_alpha   90.00
_cell.angle_beta   90.00
_cell.angle_gamma   90.00
#
_symmetry.space_group_name_H-M   'P 1'
#
loop_
_entity.id
_entity.type
_entity.pdbx_description
1 polymer ?
#
loop_
_entity_poly.entity_id
_entity_poly.type
_entity_poly.pdbx_seq_one_letter_code
_entity_poly.pdbx_strand_id
1 'polypeptide(L)'
;MFPKFDQKELMDDQQQQLVPKKIEEWFQRMIDTDVAFQKVYEEISGGLAKWDEKGRWDTIWLAGLRDDEPDTLFNKILAGEIPASIVKEDGKILAFKDINPAAPAHVLVIPKDRDGLTRLSKSTPEHYEILGRLMVAAGEIAKDESLGFGDGARIVINDGAKAGQEVFHLHVHVLGGRDFNWPPG
;
A
#
# COMPACT_ATOMS: atom_id res chain seq x y z
N MET A 1 18.38 -13.63 -10.03
CA MET A 1 17.07 -14.28 -9.94
C MET A 1 16.98 -14.84 -8.54
N PHE A 2 16.38 -14.07 -7.63
CA PHE A 2 16.10 -14.59 -6.29
C PHE A 2 14.96 -15.61 -6.39
N PRO A 3 14.97 -16.69 -5.59
CA PRO A 3 13.90 -17.67 -5.64
C PRO A 3 12.59 -16.97 -5.31
N LYS A 4 11.57 -17.16 -6.15
CA LYS A 4 10.20 -16.82 -5.79
C LYS A 4 9.82 -17.75 -4.65
N PHE A 5 9.58 -17.21 -3.46
CA PHE A 5 9.02 -17.99 -2.36
C PHE A 5 7.58 -18.34 -2.74
N ASP A 6 7.32 -19.63 -2.93
CA ASP A 6 5.99 -20.14 -3.22
C ASP A 6 5.15 -20.05 -1.93
N GLN A 7 3.96 -19.44 -1.99
CA GLN A 7 3.03 -19.44 -0.85
C GLN A 7 2.66 -20.87 -0.41
N LYS A 8 2.80 -21.85 -1.30
CA LYS A 8 2.66 -23.27 -0.97
C LYS A 8 3.82 -23.80 -0.12
N GLU A 9 5.05 -23.36 -0.36
CA GLU A 9 6.22 -23.69 0.48
C GLU A 9 6.08 -23.08 1.89
N LEU A 10 5.54 -21.85 2.00
CA LEU A 10 5.25 -21.20 3.29
C LEU A 10 4.19 -21.94 4.12
N MET A 11 3.26 -22.63 3.48
CA MET A 11 2.22 -23.45 4.14
C MET A 11 2.71 -24.87 4.43
N ASP A 12 3.62 -25.43 3.62
CA ASP A 12 4.25 -26.73 3.87
C ASP A 12 5.34 -26.67 4.98
N ASP A 13 5.99 -25.51 5.16
CA ASP A 13 6.93 -25.28 6.28
C ASP A 13 6.24 -25.22 7.65
N GLN A 14 4.91 -25.07 7.70
CA GLN A 14 4.15 -25.11 8.96
C GLN A 14 4.09 -26.50 9.62
N GLN A 15 4.61 -27.54 8.96
CA GLN A 15 4.65 -28.90 9.49
C GLN A 15 6.04 -29.42 9.86
N GLN A 16 7.11 -28.64 9.63
CA GLN A 16 8.43 -29.01 10.11
C GLN A 16 8.57 -28.63 11.59
N GLN A 17 8.90 -29.62 12.42
CA GLN A 17 9.19 -29.39 13.83
C GLN A 17 10.47 -28.52 13.94
N LEU A 18 10.29 -27.20 14.01
CA LEU A 18 11.36 -26.18 14.00
C LEU A 18 12.35 -26.35 15.16
N VAL A 19 11.92 -27.02 16.23
CA VAL A 19 12.69 -27.23 17.46
C VAL A 19 12.76 -28.73 17.75
N PRO A 20 13.95 -29.33 17.92
CA PRO A 20 14.07 -30.74 18.28
C PRO A 20 13.21 -31.10 19.50
N LYS A 21 12.49 -32.23 19.43
CA LYS A 21 11.55 -32.68 20.48
C LYS A 21 12.10 -32.63 21.91
N LYS A 22 13.38 -32.98 22.10
CA LYS A 22 14.02 -32.90 23.43
C LYS A 22 14.13 -31.48 23.98
N ILE A 23 14.32 -30.49 23.10
CA ILE A 23 14.37 -29.08 23.48
C ILE A 23 12.96 -28.59 23.80
N GLU A 24 11.96 -29.01 23.04
CA GLU A 24 10.55 -28.72 23.32
C GLU A 24 10.10 -29.29 24.68
N GLU A 25 10.42 -30.56 24.97
CA GLU A 25 10.16 -31.20 26.26
C GLU A 25 10.91 -30.51 27.41
N TRP A 26 12.17 -30.12 27.19
CA TRP A 26 12.94 -29.34 28.16
C TRP A 26 12.31 -27.98 28.41
N PHE A 27 11.87 -27.28 27.36
CA PHE A 27 11.26 -25.96 27.45
C PHE A 27 9.92 -26.03 28.18
N GLN A 28 9.06 -27.01 27.84
CA GLN A 28 7.81 -27.22 28.55
C GLN A 28 8.04 -27.54 30.03
N ARG A 29 9.04 -28.36 30.34
CA ARG A 29 9.43 -28.63 31.72
C ARG A 29 9.89 -27.36 32.46
N MET A 30 10.60 -26.45 31.78
CA MET A 30 10.98 -25.17 32.37
C MET A 30 9.75 -24.31 32.68
N ILE A 31 8.77 -24.24 31.78
CA ILE A 31 7.49 -23.56 32.03
C ILE A 31 6.78 -24.15 33.25
N ASP A 32 6.74 -25.47 33.37
CA ASP A 32 5.95 -26.15 34.40
C ASP A 32 6.63 -26.16 35.78
N THR A 33 7.96 -26.14 35.83
CA THR A 33 8.72 -26.40 37.07
C THR A 33 9.49 -25.21 37.61
N ASP A 34 9.78 -24.20 36.79
CA ASP A 34 10.53 -23.01 37.21
C ASP A 34 9.61 -21.79 37.24
N VAL A 35 9.29 -21.33 38.46
CA VAL A 35 8.37 -20.21 38.70
C VAL A 35 8.89 -18.89 38.10
N ALA A 36 10.20 -18.68 38.08
CA ALA A 36 10.77 -17.47 37.47
C ALA A 36 10.65 -17.54 35.95
N PHE A 37 10.91 -18.70 35.37
CA PHE A 37 10.75 -18.94 33.94
C PHE A 37 9.29 -18.78 33.49
N GLN A 38 8.34 -19.36 34.22
CA GLN A 38 6.92 -19.26 33.96
C GLN A 38 6.46 -17.79 33.90
N LYS A 39 6.89 -16.97 34.87
CA LYS A 39 6.51 -15.57 34.92
C LYS A 39 7.05 -14.77 33.72
N VAL A 40 8.30 -15.00 33.34
CA VAL A 40 8.90 -14.37 32.15
C VAL A 40 8.18 -14.83 30.88
N TYR A 41 7.85 -16.13 30.79
CA TYR A 41 7.11 -16.68 29.67
C TYR A 41 5.72 -16.05 29.54
N GLU A 42 4.95 -15.94 30.63
CA GLU A 42 3.62 -15.30 30.64
C GLU A 42 3.69 -13.82 30.25
N GLU A 43 4.71 -13.10 30.73
CA GLU A 43 4.89 -11.68 30.41
C GLU A 43 5.19 -11.47 28.92
N ILE A 44 6.13 -12.26 28.38
CA ILE A 44 6.51 -12.17 26.96
C ILE A 44 5.37 -12.67 26.07
N SER A 45 4.83 -13.86 26.32
CA SER A 45 3.77 -14.47 25.51
C SER A 45 2.48 -13.64 25.53
N GLY A 46 2.11 -13.07 26.69
CA GLY A 46 0.99 -12.14 26.79
C GLY A 46 1.24 -10.83 26.02
N GLY A 47 2.49 -10.36 25.97
CA GLY A 47 2.89 -9.26 25.10
C GLY A 47 2.76 -9.59 23.62
N LEU A 48 3.23 -10.76 23.20
CA LEU A 48 3.21 -11.23 21.81
C LEU A 48 1.79 -11.55 21.32
N ALA A 49 0.93 -12.13 22.16
CA ALA A 49 -0.48 -12.36 21.84
C ALA A 49 -1.22 -11.03 21.60
N LYS A 50 -0.95 -10.02 22.42
CA LYS A 50 -1.50 -8.66 22.21
C LYS A 50 -0.94 -7.99 20.94
N TRP A 51 0.24 -8.38 20.48
CA TRP A 51 0.78 -7.90 19.20
C TRP A 51 0.08 -8.58 18.03
N ASP A 52 -0.22 -9.88 18.16
CA ASP A 52 -0.96 -10.67 17.17
C ASP A 52 -2.41 -10.20 17.01
N GLU A 53 -3.14 -10.03 18.11
CA GLU A 53 -4.49 -9.45 18.09
C GLU A 53 -4.55 -8.07 17.43
N LYS A 54 -3.43 -7.34 17.41
CA LYS A 54 -3.29 -6.02 16.80
C LYS A 54 -2.74 -6.06 15.37
N GLY A 55 -2.59 -7.24 14.77
CA GLY A 55 -2.03 -7.40 13.42
C GLY A 55 -0.58 -6.91 13.30
N ARG A 56 0.16 -6.77 14.40
CA ARG A 56 1.54 -6.25 14.36
C ARG A 56 2.50 -7.23 13.70
N TRP A 57 2.21 -8.53 13.75
CA TRP A 57 3.02 -9.53 13.06
C TRP A 57 2.96 -9.37 11.55
N ASP A 58 1.82 -8.97 10.98
CA ASP A 58 1.71 -8.69 9.54
C ASP A 58 2.65 -7.57 9.11
N THR A 59 2.86 -6.58 9.99
CA THR A 59 3.80 -5.47 9.74
C THR A 59 5.26 -5.91 9.81
N ILE A 60 5.60 -6.87 10.66
CA ILE A 60 6.98 -7.34 10.88
C ILE A 60 7.35 -8.43 9.87
N TRP A 61 6.43 -9.34 9.60
CA TRP A 61 6.63 -10.52 8.75
C TRP A 61 6.57 -10.19 7.26
N LEU A 62 5.71 -9.22 6.87
CA LEU A 62 5.60 -8.76 5.49
C LEU A 62 6.48 -7.54 5.20
N ALA A 63 7.30 -7.10 6.16
CA ALA A 63 8.26 -6.03 5.97
C ALA A 63 9.23 -6.38 4.84
N GLY A 64 9.01 -5.79 3.65
CA GLY A 64 9.83 -6.00 2.45
C GLY A 64 9.27 -7.00 1.42
N LEU A 65 8.04 -7.50 1.55
CA LEU A 65 7.49 -8.58 0.69
C LEU A 65 6.08 -8.34 0.12
N ARG A 66 5.44 -7.19 0.35
CA ARG A 66 4.05 -6.97 -0.12
C ARG A 66 3.95 -6.54 -1.57
N ASP A 67 5.04 -6.03 -2.13
CA ASP A 67 5.07 -5.42 -3.43
C ASP A 67 6.24 -5.99 -4.25
N ASP A 68 5.98 -7.07 -4.96
CA ASP A 68 6.96 -7.79 -5.80
C ASP A 68 6.94 -7.35 -7.26
N GLU A 69 6.08 -6.39 -7.60
CA GLU A 69 5.95 -5.87 -8.95
C GLU A 69 7.11 -4.93 -9.30
N PRO A 70 7.54 -4.85 -10.57
CA PRO A 70 8.62 -3.95 -10.95
C PRO A 70 8.29 -2.47 -10.67
N ASP A 71 9.35 -1.68 -10.46
CA ASP A 71 9.22 -0.23 -10.38
C ASP A 71 8.61 0.34 -11.66
N THR A 72 7.73 1.32 -11.47
CA THR A 72 7.04 2.05 -12.54
C THR A 72 7.68 3.42 -12.78
N LEU A 73 7.16 4.13 -13.78
CA LEU A 73 7.51 5.54 -14.01
C LEU A 73 7.26 6.40 -12.76
N PHE A 74 6.23 6.10 -11.97
CA PHE A 74 5.92 6.87 -10.76
C PHE A 74 6.94 6.65 -9.65
N ASN A 75 7.54 5.46 -9.54
CA ASN A 75 8.66 5.22 -8.64
C ASN A 75 9.84 6.15 -8.96
N LYS A 76 10.12 6.37 -10.24
CA LYS A 76 11.18 7.30 -10.68
C LYS A 76 10.86 8.77 -10.38
N ILE A 77 9.60 9.15 -10.48
CA ILE A 77 9.13 10.49 -10.07
C ILE A 77 9.28 10.65 -8.55
N LEU A 78 8.86 9.65 -7.78
CA LEU A 78 8.99 9.64 -6.32
C LEU A 78 10.45 9.68 -5.85
N ALA A 79 11.35 9.03 -6.58
CA ALA A 79 12.79 9.07 -6.34
C ALA A 79 13.45 10.39 -6.80
N GLY A 80 12.73 11.26 -7.51
CA GLY A 80 13.27 12.50 -8.06
C GLY A 80 14.18 12.31 -9.28
N GLU A 81 14.20 11.12 -9.88
CA GLU A 81 14.99 10.84 -11.10
C GLU A 81 14.38 11.52 -12.33
N ILE A 82 13.06 11.70 -12.32
CA ILE A 82 12.31 12.34 -13.40
C ILE A 82 11.58 13.55 -12.80
N PRO A 83 11.73 14.76 -13.39
CA PRO A 83 11.06 15.94 -12.88
C PRO A 83 9.54 15.83 -13.07
N ALA A 84 8.79 16.24 -12.05
CA ALA A 84 7.35 16.37 -12.09
C ALA A 84 6.92 17.75 -11.57
N SER A 85 5.84 18.30 -12.14
CA SER A 85 5.25 19.55 -11.65
C SER A 85 4.38 19.25 -10.43
N ILE A 86 5.00 19.21 -9.25
CA ILE A 86 4.33 18.89 -7.99
C ILE A 86 3.30 19.96 -7.65
N VAL A 87 2.10 19.51 -7.33
CA VAL A 87 0.94 20.32 -6.92
C VAL A 87 0.73 20.22 -5.42
N LYS A 88 0.80 19.00 -4.88
CA LYS A 88 0.61 18.72 -3.47
C LYS A 88 1.48 17.54 -3.08
N GLU A 89 2.08 17.61 -1.90
CA GLU A 89 2.89 16.52 -1.36
C GLU A 89 2.71 16.47 0.16
N ASP A 90 2.63 15.27 0.70
CA ASP A 90 2.71 15.06 2.14
C ASP A 90 3.44 13.75 2.48
N GLY A 91 3.30 13.26 3.71
CA GLY A 91 3.98 12.05 4.16
C GLY A 91 3.57 10.74 3.47
N LYS A 92 2.39 10.66 2.82
CA LYS A 92 1.89 9.41 2.21
C LYS A 92 1.50 9.54 0.75
N ILE A 93 1.22 10.74 0.25
CA ILE A 93 0.79 10.95 -1.14
C ILE A 93 1.65 11.99 -1.85
N LEU A 94 1.65 11.89 -3.17
CA LEU A 94 2.21 12.89 -4.08
C LEU A 94 1.17 13.19 -5.16
N ALA A 95 0.96 14.46 -5.46
CA ALA A 95 0.13 14.91 -6.56
C ALA A 95 0.91 15.84 -7.49
N PHE A 96 0.80 15.61 -8.79
CA PHE A 96 1.54 16.34 -9.81
C PHE A 96 0.74 16.45 -11.11
N LYS A 97 1.06 17.45 -11.93
CA LYS A 97 0.41 17.63 -13.24
C LYS A 97 0.78 16.49 -14.18
N ASP A 98 -0.22 15.98 -14.89
CA ASP A 98 0.00 14.99 -15.94
C ASP A 98 0.81 15.61 -17.09
N ILE A 99 1.76 14.86 -17.65
CA ILE A 99 2.58 15.31 -18.78
C ILE A 99 1.81 15.27 -20.11
N ASN A 100 0.79 14.42 -20.21
CA ASN A 100 -0.12 14.28 -21.33
C ASN A 100 -1.56 14.65 -20.90
N PRO A 101 -1.85 15.93 -20.64
CA PRO A 101 -3.11 16.35 -20.06
C PRO A 101 -4.32 16.05 -20.97
N ALA A 102 -5.34 15.35 -20.44
CA ALA A 102 -6.60 15.08 -21.12
C ALA A 102 -7.66 16.20 -20.92
N ALA A 103 -7.33 17.20 -20.12
CA ALA A 103 -8.11 18.40 -19.87
C ALA A 103 -7.17 19.56 -19.46
N PRO A 104 -7.58 20.84 -19.57
CA PRO A 104 -6.74 21.99 -19.22
C PRO A 104 -6.13 21.90 -17.82
N ALA A 105 -6.91 21.43 -16.84
CA ALA A 105 -6.42 20.99 -15.55
C ALA A 105 -6.42 19.46 -15.53
N HIS A 106 -5.25 18.83 -15.41
CA HIS A 106 -5.12 17.38 -15.24
C HIS A 106 -4.01 17.07 -14.23
N VAL A 107 -4.41 16.54 -13.07
CA VAL A 107 -3.50 16.19 -11.97
C VAL A 107 -3.68 14.73 -11.62
N LEU A 108 -2.57 14.05 -11.36
CA LEU A 108 -2.53 12.70 -10.83
C LEU A 108 -2.25 12.77 -9.33
N VAL A 109 -2.98 11.99 -8.53
CA VAL A 109 -2.69 11.78 -7.10
C VAL A 109 -2.32 10.31 -6.90
N ILE A 110 -1.14 10.07 -6.34
CA ILE A 110 -0.59 8.73 -6.11
C ILE A 110 -0.20 8.53 -4.65
N PRO A 111 -0.26 7.29 -4.13
CA PRO A 111 0.40 6.96 -2.89
C PRO A 111 1.91 6.91 -3.11
N LYS A 112 2.70 7.39 -2.15
CA LYS A 112 4.18 7.31 -2.19
C LYS A 112 4.67 5.89 -2.01
N ASP A 113 3.99 5.14 -1.15
CA ASP A 113 4.17 3.70 -0.98
C ASP A 113 2.93 3.01 -1.54
N ARG A 114 3.11 2.19 -2.58
CA ARG A 114 1.98 1.50 -3.20
C ARG A 114 1.52 0.29 -2.41
N ASP A 115 2.36 -0.33 -1.58
CA ASP A 115 2.03 -1.53 -0.79
C ASP A 115 1.21 -2.60 -1.56
N GLY A 116 1.59 -2.88 -2.82
CA GLY A 116 0.88 -3.82 -3.70
C GLY A 116 -0.34 -3.25 -4.45
N LEU A 117 -0.72 -1.98 -4.23
CA LEU A 117 -1.72 -1.24 -5.00
C LEU A 117 -1.23 -0.88 -6.41
N THR A 118 -0.99 -1.89 -7.23
CA THR A 118 -0.75 -1.70 -8.67
C THR A 118 -2.01 -1.25 -9.41
N ARG A 119 -3.19 -1.48 -8.84
CA ARG A 119 -4.52 -1.07 -9.33
C ARG A 119 -5.53 -1.11 -8.18
N LEU A 120 -6.73 -0.55 -8.37
CA LEU A 120 -7.73 -0.45 -7.31
C LEU A 120 -8.32 -1.80 -6.89
N SER A 121 -8.50 -2.73 -7.83
CA SER A 121 -9.02 -4.09 -7.59
C SER A 121 -8.10 -4.96 -6.75
N LYS A 122 -6.87 -4.51 -6.48
CA LYS A 122 -5.92 -5.12 -5.55
C LYS A 122 -6.04 -4.58 -4.12
N SER A 123 -6.90 -3.60 -3.88
CA SER A 123 -7.09 -3.04 -2.55
C SER A 123 -7.69 -4.03 -1.56
N THR A 124 -7.36 -3.82 -0.29
CA THR A 124 -7.77 -4.60 0.88
C THR A 124 -8.17 -3.63 2.00
N PRO A 125 -8.77 -4.09 3.11
CA PRO A 125 -9.11 -3.23 4.24
C PRO A 125 -7.94 -2.44 4.83
N GLU A 126 -6.71 -2.95 4.72
CA GLU A 126 -5.49 -2.23 5.16
C GLU A 126 -5.27 -0.92 4.39
N HIS A 127 -5.79 -0.84 3.16
CA HIS A 127 -5.65 0.31 2.29
C HIS A 127 -6.71 1.39 2.54
N TYR A 128 -7.65 1.22 3.47
CA TYR A 128 -8.72 2.20 3.72
C TYR A 128 -8.19 3.60 4.03
N GLU A 129 -7.14 3.70 4.84
CA GLU A 129 -6.55 5.00 5.18
C GLU A 129 -6.02 5.70 3.92
N ILE A 130 -5.16 5.01 3.14
CA ILE A 130 -4.53 5.60 1.97
C ILE A 130 -5.54 5.93 0.88
N LEU A 131 -6.53 5.07 0.63
CA LEU A 131 -7.60 5.32 -0.33
C LEU A 131 -8.45 6.53 0.06
N GLY A 132 -8.82 6.65 1.34
CA GLY A 132 -9.51 7.83 1.85
C GLY A 132 -8.68 9.10 1.67
N ARG A 133 -7.38 9.03 1.95
CA ARG A 133 -6.43 10.13 1.78
C ARG A 133 -6.33 10.60 0.32
N LEU A 134 -6.26 9.65 -0.63
CA LEU A 134 -6.26 9.95 -2.06
C LEU A 134 -7.54 10.66 -2.50
N MET A 135 -8.71 10.21 -2.02
CA MET A 135 -10.00 10.83 -2.36
C MET A 135 -10.15 12.23 -1.78
N VAL A 136 -9.73 12.45 -0.52
CA VAL A 136 -9.75 13.77 0.10
C VAL A 136 -8.83 14.73 -0.65
N ALA A 137 -7.61 14.30 -0.96
CA ALA A 137 -6.66 15.11 -1.72
C ALA A 137 -7.16 15.46 -3.12
N ALA A 138 -7.81 14.53 -3.82
CA ALA A 138 -8.43 14.79 -5.11
C ALA A 138 -9.52 15.88 -5.01
N GLY A 139 -10.34 15.85 -3.96
CA GLY A 139 -11.36 16.87 -3.71
C GLY A 139 -10.79 18.24 -3.33
N GLU A 140 -9.65 18.29 -2.65
CA GLU A 140 -8.94 19.54 -2.34
C GLU A 140 -8.31 20.15 -3.59
N ILE A 141 -7.65 19.32 -4.42
CA ILE A 141 -7.04 19.74 -5.68
C ILE A 141 -8.09 20.27 -6.66
N ALA A 142 -9.24 19.61 -6.75
CA ALA A 142 -10.35 20.04 -7.61
C ALA A 142 -10.90 21.43 -7.24
N LYS A 143 -10.71 21.89 -6.00
CA LYS A 143 -11.14 23.22 -5.51
C LYS A 143 -10.07 24.28 -5.66
N ASP A 144 -8.86 23.91 -6.06
CA ASP A 144 -7.77 24.86 -6.21
C ASP A 144 -7.94 25.66 -7.51
N GLU A 145 -8.44 26.88 -7.36
CA GLU A 145 -8.66 27.82 -8.46
C GLU A 145 -7.37 28.13 -9.23
N SER A 146 -6.21 28.07 -8.57
CA SER A 146 -4.92 28.35 -9.21
C SER A 146 -4.50 27.30 -10.24
N LEU A 147 -5.10 26.11 -10.17
CA LEU A 147 -4.85 25.01 -11.10
C LEU A 147 -5.79 25.01 -12.31
N GLY A 148 -6.81 25.89 -12.33
CA GLY A 148 -7.72 26.05 -13.45
C GLY A 148 -8.81 24.98 -13.58
N PHE A 149 -9.20 24.32 -12.48
CA PHE A 149 -10.27 23.31 -12.50
C PHE A 149 -11.65 23.93 -12.82
N GLY A 150 -11.91 25.18 -12.44
CA GLY A 150 -13.21 25.84 -12.62
C GLY A 150 -14.23 25.38 -11.57
N ASP A 151 -15.52 25.33 -11.95
CA ASP A 151 -16.64 25.01 -11.06
C ASP A 151 -16.91 23.49 -10.92
N GLY A 152 -16.01 22.65 -11.41
CA GLY A 152 -16.19 21.20 -11.34
C GLY A 152 -14.98 20.40 -11.79
N ALA A 153 -14.96 19.14 -11.37
CA ALA A 153 -13.93 18.19 -11.78
C ALA A 153 -14.53 16.80 -12.03
N ARG A 154 -13.89 16.05 -12.92
CA ARG A 154 -14.10 14.61 -13.10
C ARG A 154 -12.97 13.88 -12.39
N ILE A 155 -13.32 12.96 -11.49
CA ILE A 155 -12.36 12.11 -10.77
C ILE A 155 -12.42 10.71 -11.37
N VAL A 156 -11.27 10.17 -11.80
CA VAL A 156 -11.20 8.87 -12.49
C VAL A 156 -10.12 7.99 -11.88
N ILE A 157 -10.43 6.71 -11.70
CA ILE A 157 -9.45 5.66 -11.42
C ILE A 157 -9.68 4.57 -12.45
N ASN A 158 -8.66 4.29 -13.26
CA ASN A 158 -8.71 3.21 -14.25
C ASN A 158 -8.19 1.92 -13.61
N ASP A 159 -8.95 0.83 -13.75
CA ASP A 159 -8.54 -0.49 -13.25
C ASP A 159 -8.31 -1.48 -14.40
N GLY A 160 -7.02 -1.74 -14.68
CA GLY A 160 -6.58 -2.65 -15.73
C GLY A 160 -6.46 -2.01 -17.11
N ALA A 161 -5.69 -2.67 -17.98
CA ALA A 161 -5.31 -2.13 -19.29
C ALA A 161 -6.52 -1.83 -20.20
N LYS A 162 -7.58 -2.65 -20.14
CA LYS A 162 -8.80 -2.43 -20.94
C LYS A 162 -9.60 -1.20 -20.51
N ALA A 163 -9.42 -0.74 -19.27
CA ALA A 163 -10.01 0.49 -18.76
C ALA A 163 -9.10 1.71 -19.00
N GLY A 164 -7.99 1.55 -19.74
CA GLY A 164 -7.04 2.64 -19.99
C GLY A 164 -6.06 2.90 -18.84
N GLN A 165 -5.82 1.92 -17.96
CA GLN A 165 -4.73 2.03 -16.99
C GLN A 165 -3.38 1.81 -17.67
N GLU A 166 -2.54 2.85 -17.73
CA GLU A 166 -1.22 2.79 -18.36
C GLU A 166 -0.09 2.48 -17.38
N VAL A 167 -0.18 3.03 -16.15
CA VAL A 167 0.83 2.82 -15.09
C VAL A 167 0.24 1.95 -13.98
N PHE A 168 0.89 0.83 -13.69
CA PHE A 168 0.49 -0.12 -12.66
C PHE A 168 0.99 0.29 -11.26
N HIS A 169 0.60 1.49 -10.89
CA HIS A 169 0.75 2.12 -9.59
C HIS A 169 -0.52 2.94 -9.41
N LEU A 170 -1.31 2.68 -8.36
CA LEU A 170 -2.63 3.29 -8.20
C LEU A 170 -2.54 4.82 -8.31
N HIS A 171 -3.33 5.40 -9.19
CA HIS A 171 -3.40 6.84 -9.39
C HIS A 171 -4.84 7.28 -9.57
N VAL A 172 -5.12 8.46 -9.05
CA VAL A 172 -6.40 9.15 -9.20
C VAL A 172 -6.20 10.30 -10.16
N HIS A 173 -6.91 10.28 -11.29
CA HIS A 173 -6.98 11.43 -12.17
C HIS A 173 -7.98 12.45 -11.62
N VAL A 174 -7.56 13.70 -11.56
CA VAL A 174 -8.41 14.87 -11.30
C VAL A 174 -8.38 15.70 -12.57
N LEU A 175 -9.51 15.79 -13.27
CA LEU A 175 -9.62 16.51 -14.54
C LEU A 175 -10.59 17.68 -14.44
N GLY A 176 -10.26 18.84 -15.00
CA GLY A 176 -11.11 20.04 -14.99
C GLY A 176 -10.72 21.08 -16.03
N GLY A 177 -11.34 22.26 -15.93
CA GLY A 177 -11.08 23.39 -16.82
C GLY A 177 -11.81 23.34 -18.17
N ARG A 178 -12.74 22.40 -18.34
CA ARG A 178 -13.65 22.30 -19.50
C ARG A 178 -14.89 21.48 -19.15
N ASP A 179 -15.90 21.56 -20.00
CA ASP A 179 -17.05 20.65 -19.96
C ASP A 179 -16.63 19.22 -20.31
N PHE A 180 -17.28 18.24 -19.68
CA PHE A 180 -17.08 16.82 -19.98
C PHE A 180 -18.37 16.17 -20.49
N ASN A 181 -18.21 15.30 -21.50
CA ASN A 181 -19.31 14.54 -22.07
C ASN A 181 -19.65 13.27 -21.26
N TRP A 182 -20.84 12.71 -21.53
CA TRP A 182 -21.31 11.42 -21.05
C TRP A 182 -21.70 10.53 -22.26
N PRO A 183 -21.39 9.21 -22.29
CA PRO A 183 -20.71 8.42 -21.26
C PRO A 183 -19.25 8.83 -21.02
N PRO A 184 -18.65 8.44 -19.90
CA PRO A 184 -17.32 8.90 -19.49
C PRO A 184 -16.19 8.06 -20.13
N GLY A 185 -16.33 7.70 -21.41
CA GLY A 185 -15.38 6.85 -22.14
C GLY A 185 -15.54 5.39 -21.77
#